data_AF-A0A7V5NAX0-F1
#
_entry.id   AF-A0A7V5NAX0-F1
#
_cell.length_a   1.000
_cell.length_b   1.000
_cell.length_c   1.000
_cell.angle_alpha   90.00
_cell.angle_beta   90.00
_cell.angle_gamma   90.00
#
_symmetry.space_group_name_H-M   'P 1'
#
loop_
_entity.id
_entity.type
_entity.pdbx_description
1 polymer ?
#
loop_
_entity_poly.entity_id
_entity_poly.type
_entity_poly.pdbx_seq_one_letter_code
_entity_poly.pdbx_strand_id
1 'polypeptide(L)'
;MKKEPWFYNRAFLIDNAKFIKGDVVDVGCGRAKYKDMILGFEGVKSYTGIDFYQTENVDIIADLNQKIPIDSNKFDTAICISVIEHLLEPQIALSEIHRI
;
A
#
# COMPACT_ATOMS: atom_id res chain seq x y z
N MET A 1 -23.87 1.59 17.09
CA MET A 1 -23.66 2.09 15.71
C MET A 1 -22.61 1.23 15.03
N LYS A 2 -22.88 0.70 13.84
CA LYS A 2 -21.84 0.02 13.04
C LYS A 2 -20.83 1.07 12.61
N LYS A 3 -19.54 0.85 12.88
CA LYS A 3 -18.48 1.72 12.37
C LYS A 3 -18.29 1.43 10.89
N GLU A 4 -18.05 2.48 10.12
CA GLU A 4 -17.75 2.35 8.70
C GLU A 4 -16.45 1.56 8.44
N PRO A 5 -16.31 0.84 7.31
CA PRO A 5 -15.15 -0.04 7.05
C PRO A 5 -13.79 0.66 7.21
N TRP A 6 -13.69 1.92 6.79
CA TRP A 6 -12.46 2.72 6.90
C TRP A 6 -12.01 3.02 8.34
N PHE A 7 -12.91 2.91 9.32
CA PHE A 7 -12.52 3.03 10.73
C PHE A 7 -11.53 1.92 11.10
N TYR A 8 -11.77 0.69 10.64
CA TYR A 8 -10.95 -0.47 10.96
C TYR A 8 -9.58 -0.39 10.29
N ASN A 9 -9.52 0.05 9.02
CA ASN A 9 -8.24 0.21 8.31
C ASN A 9 -7.37 1.28 8.97
N ARG A 10 -7.96 2.41 9.39
CA ARG A 10 -7.23 3.44 10.13
C ARG A 10 -6.71 2.93 11.47
N ALA A 11 -7.55 2.24 12.24
CA ALA A 11 -7.14 1.66 13.53
C ALA A 11 -6.01 0.64 13.33
N PHE A 12 -6.14 -0.26 12.36
CA PHE A 12 -5.13 -1.24 12.02
C PHE A 12 -3.76 -0.60 11.70
N LEU A 13 -3.74 0.45 10.87
CA LEU A 13 -2.51 1.17 10.55
C LEU A 13 -1.87 1.82 11.79
N ILE A 14 -2.68 2.42 12.66
CA ILE A 14 -2.18 3.05 13.90
C ILE A 14 -1.65 2.00 14.88
N ASP A 15 -2.40 0.91 15.09
CA ASP A 15 -2.04 -0.15 16.02
C ASP A 15 -0.75 -0.88 15.59
N ASN A 16 -0.43 -0.84 14.29
CA ASN A 16 0.77 -1.43 13.70
C ASN A 16 1.83 -0.40 13.28
N ALA A 17 1.69 0.88 13.64
CA ALA A 17 2.59 1.94 13.19
C ALA A 17 4.07 1.65 13.47
N LYS A 18 4.39 0.96 14.58
CA LYS A 18 5.76 0.53 14.93
C LYS A 18 6.44 -0.39 13.92
N PHE A 19 5.66 -1.05 13.04
CA PHE A 19 6.17 -1.92 11.98
C PHE A 19 6.30 -1.19 10.64
N ILE A 20 5.67 -0.02 10.51
CA ILE A 20 5.61 0.75 9.26
C ILE A 20 6.75 1.78 9.29
N LYS A 21 7.82 1.50 8.55
CA LYS A 21 9.05 2.31 8.59
C LYS A 21 9.85 2.18 7.29
N GLY A 22 10.81 3.08 7.10
CA GLY A 22 11.69 3.10 5.94
C GLY A 22 10.98 3.65 4.71
N ASP A 23 11.36 3.15 3.53
CA ASP A 23 10.67 3.46 2.28
C ASP A 23 9.41 2.60 2.15
N VAL A 24 8.23 3.24 2.24
CA VAL A 24 6.93 2.55 2.31
C VAL A 24 6.23 2.57 0.95
N VAL A 25 5.69 1.43 0.53
CA VAL A 25 4.79 1.32 -0.62
C VAL A 25 3.36 0.99 -0.18
N ASP A 26 2.37 1.73 -0.66
CA ASP A 26 0.94 1.42 -0.51
C ASP A 26 0.41 0.86 -1.83
N VAL A 27 0.14 -0.43 -1.84
CA VAL A 27 -0.23 -1.21 -3.02
C VAL A 27 -1.75 -1.29 -3.11
N GLY A 28 -2.31 -0.77 -4.19
CA GLY A 28 -3.75 -0.51 -4.34
C GLY A 28 -4.22 0.68 -3.49
N CYS A 29 -3.46 1.78 -3.51
CA CYS A 29 -3.67 2.91 -2.60
C CYS A 29 -4.96 3.71 -2.89
N GLY A 30 -5.59 3.50 -4.05
CA GLY A 30 -6.76 4.21 -4.53
C GLY A 30 -6.51 5.71 -4.64
N ARG A 31 -6.99 6.47 -3.64
CA ARG A 31 -6.77 7.92 -3.51
C ARG A 31 -5.68 8.29 -2.50
N ALA A 32 -4.92 7.30 -2.03
CA ALA A 32 -3.91 7.41 -0.98
C ALA A 32 -4.44 8.09 0.31
N LYS A 33 -5.64 7.68 0.76
CA LYS A 33 -6.36 8.30 1.89
C LYS A 33 -5.53 8.39 3.18
N TYR A 34 -4.59 7.47 3.37
CA TYR A 34 -3.79 7.36 4.58
C TYR A 34 -2.36 7.91 4.43
N LYS A 35 -2.01 8.49 3.27
CA LYS A 35 -0.66 8.99 2.94
C LYS A 35 -0.07 9.89 4.02
N ASP A 36 -0.75 10.99 4.36
CA ASP A 36 -0.24 11.96 5.34
C ASP A 36 -0.08 11.36 6.74
N MET A 37 -0.98 10.46 7.12
CA MET A 37 -0.91 9.75 8.40
C MET A 37 0.29 8.81 8.44
N ILE A 38 0.52 8.04 7.37
CA ILE A 38 1.65 7.10 7.25
C ILE A 38 2.97 7.86 7.23
N LEU A 39 3.07 8.98 6.49
CA LEU A 39 4.24 9.85 6.49
C LEU A 39 4.56 10.44 7.87
N GLY A 40 3.56 10.54 8.75
CA GLY A 40 3.73 10.98 10.13
C GLY A 40 4.17 9.88 11.11
N PHE A 41 4.26 8.61 10.70
CA PHE A 41 4.73 7.53 11.56
C PHE A 41 6.25 7.58 11.77
N GLU A 42 6.68 7.23 12.98
CA GLU A 42 8.09 7.24 13.34
C GLU A 42 8.90 6.26 12.48
N GLY A 43 9.97 6.76 11.86
CA GLY A 43 10.88 5.96 11.05
C GLY A 43 10.46 5.80 9.58
N VAL A 44 9.29 6.29 9.17
CA VAL A 44 8.93 6.38 7.74
C VAL A 44 9.79 7.44 7.06
N LYS A 45 10.44 7.08 5.95
CA LYS A 45 11.31 7.95 5.15
C LYS A 45 10.60 8.50 3.92
N SER A 46 9.81 7.65 3.26
CA SER A 46 9.08 7.99 2.05
C SER A 46 7.81 7.16 1.92
N TYR A 47 6.90 7.62 1.06
CA TYR A 47 5.67 6.94 0.70
C TYR A 47 5.54 6.91 -0.81
N THR A 48 5.26 5.74 -1.38
CA THR A 48 4.94 5.56 -2.80
C THR A 48 3.59 4.86 -2.94
N GLY A 49 2.65 5.47 -3.65
CA GLY A 49 1.35 4.87 -3.96
C GLY A 49 1.35 4.16 -5.30
N ILE A 50 0.91 2.90 -5.32
CA ILE A 50 0.67 2.12 -6.55
C ILE A 50 -0.83 1.86 -6.68
N ASP A 51 -1.41 2.12 -7.85
CA ASP A 51 -2.78 1.73 -8.15
C ASP A 51 -2.98 1.43 -9.64
N PHE A 52 -4.08 0.77 -9.98
CA PHE A 52 -4.46 0.51 -11.38
C PHE A 52 -4.98 1.78 -12.08
N TYR A 53 -5.59 2.70 -11.31
CA TYR A 53 -6.13 3.95 -11.83
C TYR A 53 -5.29 5.15 -11.38
N GLN A 54 -4.99 6.07 -12.31
CA GLN A 54 -4.36 7.34 -11.95
C GLN A 54 -5.32 8.19 -11.11
N THR A 55 -4.85 8.61 -9.93
CA THR A 55 -5.46 9.69 -9.13
C THR A 55 -4.39 10.71 -8.75
N GLU A 56 -4.75 11.76 -8.00
CA GLU A 56 -3.81 12.83 -7.60
C GLU A 56 -2.60 12.31 -6.81
N ASN A 57 -2.78 11.23 -6.03
CA ASN A 57 -1.77 10.70 -5.12
C ASN A 57 -1.19 9.34 -5.52
N VAL A 58 -1.43 8.90 -6.75
CA VAL A 58 -0.85 7.67 -7.31
C VAL A 58 0.45 8.03 -8.01
N ASP A 59 1.56 7.50 -7.50
CA ASP A 59 2.90 7.76 -8.01
C ASP A 59 3.24 6.80 -9.17
N ILE A 60 2.72 5.57 -9.12
CA ILE A 60 2.97 4.52 -10.10
C ILE A 60 1.65 3.87 -10.50
N ILE A 61 1.35 3.85 -11.80
CA ILE A 61 0.26 3.07 -12.36
C ILE A 61 0.76 1.65 -12.66
N ALA A 62 0.15 0.63 -12.07
CA ALA A 62 0.50 -0.77 -12.36
C ALA A 62 -0.70 -1.71 -12.25
N ASP A 63 -0.71 -2.74 -13.09
CA ASP A 63 -1.62 -3.89 -12.95
C ASP A 63 -1.01 -4.91 -12.00
N LEU A 64 -1.61 -5.06 -10.82
CA LEU A 64 -1.16 -6.00 -9.80
C LEU A 64 -1.40 -7.47 -10.17
N ASN A 65 -2.14 -7.74 -11.25
CA ASN A 65 -2.21 -9.09 -11.85
C ASN A 65 -0.97 -9.43 -12.68
N GLN A 66 -0.02 -8.49 -12.81
CA GLN A 66 1.17 -8.61 -13.64
C GLN A 66 2.42 -8.19 -12.86
N LYS A 67 3.57 -8.30 -13.50
CA LYS A 67 4.84 -7.83 -12.95
C LYS A 67 4.81 -6.32 -12.73
N ILE A 68 5.12 -5.87 -11.52
CA ILE A 68 5.20 -4.45 -11.17
C ILE A 68 6.53 -3.88 -11.73
N PRO A 69 6.52 -2.75 -12.46
CA PRO A 69 7.71 -2.18 -13.11
C PRO A 69 8.63 -1.45 -12.12
N ILE A 70 9.01 -2.15 -11.03
CA ILE A 70 9.86 -1.67 -9.95
C ILE A 70 10.94 -2.73 -9.69
N ASP A 71 12.15 -2.26 -9.40
CA ASP A 71 13.29 -3.12 -9.04
C ASP A 71 13.03 -3.89 -7.74
N SER A 72 13.69 -5.04 -7.59
CA SER A 72 13.53 -5.84 -6.38
C SER A 72 14.17 -5.18 -5.15
N ASN A 73 13.60 -5.39 -3.96
CA ASN A 73 14.06 -4.85 -2.67
C ASN A 73 14.20 -3.31 -2.66
N LYS A 74 13.26 -2.64 -3.33
CA LYS A 74 13.16 -1.18 -3.38
C LYS A 74 12.52 -0.60 -2.12
N PHE A 75 11.62 -1.34 -1.47
CA PHE A 75 10.87 -0.86 -0.30
C PHE A 75 11.20 -1.63 0.97
N ASP A 76 11.14 -0.93 2.11
CA ASP A 76 11.34 -1.50 3.44
C ASP A 76 10.02 -2.06 4.01
N THR A 77 8.89 -1.47 3.63
CA THR A 77 7.54 -1.87 4.09
C THR A 77 6.53 -1.79 2.94
N ALA A 78 5.71 -2.83 2.78
CA ALA A 78 4.55 -2.80 1.90
C ALA A 78 3.23 -2.84 2.69
N ILE A 79 2.28 -2.00 2.30
CA ILE A 79 0.90 -1.95 2.81
C ILE A 79 -0.02 -2.40 1.68
N CYS A 80 -0.96 -3.31 1.98
CA CYS A 80 -1.95 -3.81 1.02
C CYS A 80 -3.25 -4.07 1.79
N ILE A 81 -4.26 -3.22 1.60
CA ILE A 81 -5.50 -3.24 2.38
C ILE A 81 -6.70 -3.23 1.43
N SER A 82 -7.51 -4.29 1.46
CA SER A 82 -8.72 -4.44 0.62
C SER A 82 -8.45 -4.38 -0.89
N VAL A 83 -7.44 -5.13 -1.33
CA VAL A 83 -6.98 -5.16 -2.74
C VAL A 83 -6.98 -6.58 -3.29
N ILE A 84 -6.44 -7.54 -2.54
CA ILE A 84 -6.21 -8.92 -3.00
C ILE A 84 -7.50 -9.59 -3.48
N GLU A 85 -8.65 -9.31 -2.85
CA GLU A 85 -9.96 -9.84 -3.21
C GLU A 85 -10.47 -9.39 -4.58
N HIS A 86 -9.85 -8.36 -5.17
CA HIS A 86 -10.20 -7.82 -6.49
C HIS A 86 -9.31 -8.35 -7.60
N LEU A 87 -8.27 -9.12 -7.27
CA LEU A 87 -7.28 -9.60 -8.24
C LEU A 87 -7.67 -10.96 -8.82
N LEU A 88 -7.49 -11.10 -10.13
CA LEU A 88 -7.59 -12.38 -10.82
C LEU A 88 -6.39 -13.28 -10.50
N GLU A 89 -5.22 -12.66 -10.31
CA GLU A 89 -3.95 -13.34 -10.04
C GLU A 89 -3.34 -12.91 -8.68
N PRO A 90 -4.00 -13.20 -7.54
CA PRO A 90 -3.54 -12.73 -6.22
C PRO A 90 -2.16 -13.27 -5.83
N GLN A 91 -1.76 -14.44 -6.36
CA GLN A 91 -0.45 -15.03 -6.10
C GLN A 91 0.68 -14.22 -6.76
N ILE A 92 0.42 -13.68 -7.96
CA ILE A 92 1.37 -12.81 -8.65
C ILE A 92 1.56 -11.53 -7.83
N ALA A 93 0.46 -10.91 -7.39
CA ALA A 93 0.53 -9.71 -6.57
C ALA A 93 1.32 -9.92 -5.28
N LEU A 94 1.07 -11.01 -4.54
CA LEU A 94 1.82 -11.33 -3.32
C LEU A 94 3.30 -11.57 -3.59
N SER A 95 3.63 -12.27 -4.68
CA SER A 95 5.02 -12.51 -5.09
C SER A 95 5.73 -11.22 -5.45
N GLU A 96 5.04 -10.31 -6.16
CA GLU A 96 5.58 -9.01 -6.53
C GLU A 96 5.71 -8.07 -5.34
N ILE A 97 4.74 -8.03 -4.43
CA ILE A 97 4.82 -7.28 -3.16
C ILE A 97 6.03 -7.73 -2.34
N HIS A 98 6.34 -9.03 -2.32
CA HIS A 98 7.54 -9.53 -1.65
C HIS A 98 8.83 -9.20 -2.40
N ARG A 99 8.77 -9.16 -3.74
CA ARG A 99 9.94 -8.93 -4.59
C ARG A 99 10.42 -7.48 -4.53
N ILE A 100 9.50 -6.51 -4.62
CA ILE A 100 9.79 -5.06 -4.66
C ILE A 100 10.08 -4.52 -3.27
#